data_AF-A0A7S2IRY4-F1
#
_entry.id   AF-A0A7S2IRY4-F1
#
_cell.length_a   1.000
_cell.length_b   1.000
_cell.length_c   1.000
_cell.angle_alpha   90.00
_cell.angle_beta   90.00
_cell.angle_gamma   90.00
#
_symmetry.space_group_name_H-M   'P 1'
#
loop_
_entity.id
_entity.type
_entity.pdbx_description
1 polymer ?
#
loop_
_entity_poly.entity_id
_entity_poly.type
_entity_poly.pdbx_seq_one_letter_code
_entity_poly.pdbx_strand_id
1 'polypeptide(L)'
;MKVILVSARELLPFLEGHTASIDSARLLYVKAFNETVVDLLKVADEFRCPFLAQDEVASLEDDWRLPPQRREWLRRVLPHLHVRFAFNPEGSFGVAMPALVREHLERLAV
;
A
#
# COMPACT_ATOMS: atom_id res chain seq x y z
N MET A 1 2.51 -4.67 14.58
CA MET A 1 2.69 -4.45 13.13
C MET A 1 2.29 -3.02 12.83
N LYS A 2 3.19 -2.19 12.32
CA LYS A 2 2.83 -0.87 11.78
C LYS A 2 2.61 -1.06 10.28
N VAL A 3 1.55 -0.48 9.74
CA VAL A 3 1.00 -0.81 8.43
C VAL A 3 0.89 0.48 7.61
N ILE A 4 1.16 0.38 6.33
CA ILE A 4 0.97 1.38 5.28
C ILE A 4 2.01 2.50 5.16
N LEU A 5 2.89 2.30 4.18
CA LEU A 5 3.56 3.33 3.39
C LEU A 5 2.59 3.83 2.32
N VAL A 6 2.16 5.08 2.43
CA VAL A 6 1.24 5.74 1.48
C VAL A 6 1.94 6.96 0.89
N SER A 7 1.78 7.19 -0.41
CA SER A 7 2.10 8.49 -1.00
C SER A 7 1.24 9.56 -0.31
N ALA A 8 1.81 10.72 0.03
CA ALA A 8 1.11 11.79 0.74
C ALA A 8 -0.23 12.20 0.10
N ARG A 9 -0.31 12.05 -1.22
CA ARG A 9 -1.46 12.41 -2.04
C ARG A 9 -2.61 11.41 -1.93
N GLU A 10 -2.31 10.15 -1.63
CA GLU A 10 -3.30 9.06 -1.60
C GLU A 10 -3.84 8.79 -0.18
N LEU A 11 -3.19 9.36 0.84
CA LEU A 11 -3.56 9.12 2.24
C LEU A 11 -4.93 9.72 2.60
N LEU A 12 -5.18 10.96 2.16
CA LEU A 12 -6.44 11.66 2.44
C LEU A 12 -7.65 10.93 1.83
N PRO A 13 -7.66 10.60 0.52
CA PRO A 13 -8.73 9.80 -0.08
C PRO A 13 -8.93 8.44 0.60
N PHE A 14 -7.85 7.78 1.02
CA PHE A 14 -7.91 6.50 1.73
C PHE A 14 -8.60 6.61 3.09
N LEU A 15 -8.25 7.63 3.88
CA LEU A 15 -8.87 7.88 5.18
C LEU A 15 -10.33 8.32 5.05
N GLU A 16 -10.64 9.20 4.09
CA GLU A 16 -11.99 9.69 3.81
C GLU A 16 -12.94 8.55 3.42
N GLY A 17 -12.47 7.61 2.61
CA GLY A 17 -13.23 6.41 2.23
C GLY A 17 -13.48 5.41 3.37
N HIS A 18 -12.79 5.53 4.51
CA HIS A 18 -12.82 4.56 5.61
C HIS A 18 -13.04 5.19 7.01
N THR A 19 -13.65 6.37 7.04
CA THR A 19 -13.75 7.34 8.16
C THR A 19 -14.19 6.83 9.54
N ALA A 20 -14.60 5.57 9.69
CA ALA A 20 -15.00 4.99 10.98
C ALA A 20 -14.28 3.68 11.37
N SER A 21 -13.43 3.09 10.51
CA SER A 21 -12.93 1.71 10.72
C SER A 21 -11.40 1.56 10.80
N ILE A 22 -10.63 2.58 10.40
CA ILE A 22 -9.17 2.47 10.32
C ILE A 22 -8.51 3.21 11.49
N ASP A 23 -7.77 2.47 12.32
CA ASP A 23 -6.89 3.02 13.36
C ASP A 23 -5.67 3.70 12.72
N SER A 24 -5.70 5.04 12.68
CA SER A 24 -4.64 5.86 12.09
C SER A 24 -3.31 5.79 12.85
N ALA A 25 -3.31 5.39 14.13
CA ALA A 25 -2.08 5.22 14.92
C ALA A 25 -1.23 4.02 14.46
N ARG A 26 -1.84 3.11 13.68
CA ARG A 26 -1.14 1.99 13.03
C ARG A 26 -0.52 2.36 11.70
N LEU A 27 -0.75 3.57 11.21
CA LEU A 27 -0.30 4.01 9.90
C LEU A 27 1.14 4.51 9.91
N LEU A 28 1.93 4.12 8.90
CA LEU A 28 3.36 4.44 8.78
C LEU A 28 3.65 5.28 7.54
N TYR A 29 3.33 6.57 7.62
CA TYR A 29 3.57 7.47 6.51
C TYR A 29 5.07 7.68 6.25
N VAL A 30 5.51 7.37 5.02
CA VAL A 30 6.84 7.73 4.54
C VAL A 30 6.70 8.75 3.43
N LYS A 31 7.27 9.93 3.68
CA LYS A 31 7.29 11.03 2.75
C LYS A 31 8.33 10.78 1.68
N ALA A 32 7.84 10.17 0.63
CA ALA A 32 8.43 10.03 -0.67
C ALA A 32 8.70 11.36 -1.37
N PHE A 33 9.77 12.08 -1.01
CA PHE A 33 10.15 13.32 -1.70
C PHE A 33 10.70 12.98 -3.09
N ASN A 34 9.83 13.03 -4.12
CA ASN A 34 10.08 12.76 -5.55
C ASN A 34 10.00 11.29 -6.01
N GLU A 35 9.26 10.41 -5.32
CA GLU A 35 9.39 8.97 -5.59
C GLU A 35 8.68 8.44 -6.83
N THR A 36 9.41 7.52 -7.45
CA THR A 36 8.87 6.46 -8.30
C THR A 36 8.34 5.33 -7.41
N VAL A 37 7.38 4.54 -7.90
CA VAL A 37 6.84 3.36 -7.19
C VAL A 37 7.95 2.43 -6.65
N VAL A 38 9.13 2.42 -7.29
CA VAL A 38 10.31 1.65 -6.87
C VAL A 38 10.83 2.01 -5.47
N ASP A 39 10.78 3.28 -5.07
CA ASP A 39 11.31 3.69 -3.76
C ASP A 39 10.36 3.31 -2.62
N LEU A 40 9.05 3.45 -2.84
CA LEU A 40 8.02 2.91 -1.96
C LEU A 40 8.19 1.39 -1.74
N LEU A 41 8.50 0.65 -2.82
CA LEU A 41 8.78 -0.79 -2.73
C LEU A 41 10.05 -1.13 -1.95
N LYS A 42 11.10 -0.30 -2.02
CA LYS A 42 12.32 -0.49 -1.20
C LYS A 42 12.00 -0.42 0.27
N VAL A 43 11.28 0.62 0.68
CA VAL A 43 10.92 0.84 2.08
C VAL A 43 9.96 -0.25 2.55
N ALA A 44 9.01 -0.68 1.73
CA ALA A 44 8.10 -1.76 2.06
C ALA A 44 8.81 -3.11 2.29
N ASP A 45 9.85 -3.41 1.50
CA ASP A 45 10.69 -4.60 1.69
C ASP A 45 11.53 -4.49 2.96
N GLU A 46 12.18 -3.36 3.18
CA GLU A 46 13.03 -3.10 4.36
C GLU A 46 12.25 -3.23 5.67
N PHE A 47 11.04 -2.67 5.72
CA PHE A 47 10.20 -2.66 6.92
C PHE A 47 9.20 -3.81 6.98
N ARG A 48 9.17 -4.70 5.98
CA ARG A 48 8.25 -5.85 5.88
C ARG A 48 6.79 -5.46 6.13
N CYS A 49 6.35 -4.35 5.55
CA CYS A 49 5.03 -3.78 5.82
C CYS A 49 4.13 -3.79 4.58
N PRO A 50 2.79 -3.80 4.77
CA PRO A 50 1.86 -3.54 3.68
C PRO A 50 2.05 -2.14 3.10
N PHE A 51 1.81 -2.00 1.79
CA PHE A 51 1.99 -0.76 1.06
C PHE A 51 0.79 -0.46 0.16
N LEU A 52 0.49 0.83 0.00
CA LEU A 52 -0.57 1.32 -0.89
C LEU A 52 0.06 1.73 -2.22
N ALA A 53 -0.40 1.13 -3.31
CA ALA A 53 0.02 1.52 -4.65
C ALA A 53 -1.02 1.12 -5.69
N GLN A 54 -1.00 1.79 -6.84
CA GLN A 54 -1.91 1.50 -7.95
C GLN A 54 -1.62 0.11 -8.57
N ASP A 55 -2.56 -0.44 -9.35
CA ASP A 55 -2.40 -1.75 -10.00
C ASP A 55 -1.17 -1.86 -10.91
N GLU A 56 -0.58 -0.74 -11.32
CA GLU A 56 0.66 -0.68 -12.09
C GLU A 56 1.85 -1.36 -11.40
N VAL A 57 1.78 -1.61 -10.08
CA VAL A 57 2.83 -2.35 -9.36
C VAL A 57 2.97 -3.81 -9.82
N ALA A 58 1.90 -4.44 -10.30
CA ALA A 58 1.99 -5.80 -10.84
C ALA A 58 2.95 -5.87 -12.04
N SER A 59 3.04 -4.80 -12.84
CA SER A 59 3.99 -4.72 -13.96
C SER A 59 5.46 -4.67 -13.52
N LEU A 60 5.71 -4.30 -12.25
CA LEU A 60 7.04 -4.20 -11.68
C LEU A 60 7.63 -5.56 -11.28
N GLU A 61 6.81 -6.61 -11.17
CA GLU A 61 7.28 -7.98 -10.89
C GLU A 61 8.26 -8.48 -11.95
N ASP A 62 8.13 -7.97 -13.18
CA ASP A 62 8.94 -8.34 -14.34
C ASP A 62 9.84 -7.21 -14.83
N ASP A 63 9.83 -6.04 -14.18
CA ASP A 63 10.62 -4.88 -14.59
C ASP A 63 12.12 -5.11 -14.37
N TRP A 64 12.89 -5.08 -15.45
CA TRP A 64 14.34 -5.29 -15.43
C TRP A 64 15.12 -4.25 -14.61
N ARG A 65 14.53 -3.08 -14.34
CA ARG A 65 15.12 -2.02 -13.50
C ARG A 65 15.11 -2.39 -12.02
N LEU A 66 14.31 -3.38 -11.62
CA LEU A 66 14.27 -3.87 -10.25
C LEU A 66 15.28 -5.01 -10.02
N PRO A 67 16.05 -4.97 -8.91
CA PRO A 67 16.92 -6.07 -8.54
C PRO A 67 16.15 -7.40 -8.47
N PRO A 68 16.73 -8.53 -8.91
CA PRO A 68 16.05 -9.84 -8.91
C PRO A 68 15.44 -10.21 -7.55
N GLN A 69 16.17 -9.94 -6.45
CA GLN A 69 15.72 -10.19 -5.08
C GLN A 69 14.42 -9.43 -4.76
N ARG A 70 14.29 -8.19 -5.24
CA ARG A 70 13.09 -7.37 -4.99
C ARG A 70 11.92 -7.82 -5.85
N ARG A 71 12.16 -8.25 -7.09
CA ARG A 71 11.13 -8.86 -7.95
C ARG A 71 10.56 -10.14 -7.34
N GLU A 72 11.44 -11.01 -6.83
CA GLU A 72 11.02 -12.22 -6.13
C GLU A 72 10.26 -11.93 -4.85
N TRP A 73 10.69 -10.94 -4.07
CA TRP A 73 9.95 -10.48 -2.91
C TRP A 73 8.56 -10.00 -3.34
N LEU A 74 8.48 -9.11 -4.33
CA LEU A 74 7.24 -8.51 -4.82
C LEU A 74 6.21 -9.58 -5.21
N ARG A 75 6.62 -10.59 -6.00
CA ARG A 75 5.78 -11.74 -6.39
C ARG A 75 5.19 -12.48 -5.19
N ARG A 76 5.94 -12.61 -4.09
CA ARG A 76 5.49 -13.30 -2.88
C ARG A 76 4.55 -12.45 -2.03
N VAL A 77 4.76 -11.14 -1.97
CA VAL A 77 4.00 -10.25 -1.08
C VAL A 77 2.79 -9.58 -1.71
N LEU A 78 2.73 -9.43 -3.05
CA LEU A 78 1.60 -8.80 -3.73
C LEU A 78 0.22 -9.38 -3.33
N PRO A 79 0.03 -10.70 -3.22
CA PRO A 79 -1.27 -11.26 -2.81
C PRO A 79 -1.69 -10.90 -1.38
N HIS A 80 -0.75 -10.48 -0.53
CA HIS A 80 -0.95 -10.42 0.92
C HIS A 80 -0.73 -9.04 1.53
N LEU A 81 0.12 -8.20 0.93
CA LEU A 81 0.59 -6.94 1.48
C LEU A 81 0.32 -5.73 0.57
N HIS A 82 -0.10 -5.95 -0.67
CA HIS A 82 -0.45 -4.87 -1.59
C HIS A 82 -1.88 -4.43 -1.38
N VAL A 83 -2.05 -3.19 -0.91
CA VAL A 83 -3.33 -2.51 -0.91
C VAL A 83 -3.48 -1.83 -2.26
N ARG A 84 -4.47 -2.27 -3.03
CA ARG A 84 -4.78 -1.72 -4.35
C ARG A 84 -5.76 -0.58 -4.19
N PHE A 85 -5.62 0.45 -5.01
CA PHE A 85 -6.64 1.48 -5.14
C PHE A 85 -6.93 1.80 -6.59
N ALA A 86 -8.15 2.23 -6.84
CA ALA A 86 -8.62 2.70 -8.14
C ALA A 86 -9.59 3.86 -7.94
N PHE A 87 -9.67 4.74 -8.93
CA PHE A 87 -10.75 5.71 -9.03
C PHE A 87 -11.79 5.17 -10.01
N ASN A 88 -13.04 5.09 -9.57
CA ASN A 88 -14.12 4.67 -10.44
C ASN A 88 -14.44 5.80 -11.45
N PRO A 89 -15.17 5.52 -12.54
CA PRO A 89 -15.61 6.54 -13.48
C PRO A 89 -16.41 7.68 -12.85
N GLU A 90 -17.10 7.44 -11.72
CA GLU A 90 -17.80 8.48 -10.96
C GLU A 90 -16.87 9.36 -10.09
N GLY A 91 -15.56 9.10 -10.10
CA GLY A 91 -14.57 9.81 -9.28
C GLY A 91 -14.47 9.30 -7.85
N SER A 92 -15.20 8.24 -7.48
CA SER A 92 -15.11 7.65 -6.14
C SER A 92 -13.83 6.82 -5.97
N PHE A 93 -13.18 6.95 -4.82
CA PHE A 93 -11.98 6.21 -4.44
C PHE A 93 -12.34 4.81 -3.93
N GLY A 94 -11.90 3.77 -4.63
CA GLY A 94 -12.04 2.38 -4.24
C GLY A 94 -10.71 1.81 -3.74
N VAL A 95 -10.76 1.01 -2.68
CA VAL A 95 -9.59 0.35 -2.10
C VAL A 95 -9.87 -1.13 -1.93
N ALA A 96 -8.98 -1.97 -2.45
CA ALA A 96 -8.95 -3.39 -2.18
C ALA A 96 -7.80 -3.71 -1.21
N MET A 97 -8.16 -3.92 0.05
CA MET A 97 -7.24 -4.37 1.10
C MET A 97 -7.23 -5.90 1.21
N PRO A 98 -6.05 -6.55 1.28
CA PRO A 98 -5.94 -7.94 1.67
C PRO A 98 -6.55 -8.19 3.05
N ALA A 99 -7.13 -9.38 3.27
CA ALA A 99 -7.84 -9.73 4.51
C ALA A 99 -6.98 -9.49 5.77
N LEU A 100 -5.71 -9.88 5.75
CA LEU A 100 -4.77 -9.69 6.86
C LEU A 100 -4.52 -8.21 7.19
N VAL A 101 -4.50 -7.36 6.16
CA VAL A 101 -4.33 -5.91 6.33
C VAL A 101 -5.60 -5.30 6.93
N ARG A 102 -6.76 -5.71 6.41
CA ARG A 102 -8.06 -5.27 6.92
C ARG A 102 -8.25 -5.64 8.39
N GLU A 103 -8.10 -6.93 8.72
CA GLU A 103 -8.21 -7.42 10.10
C GLU A 103 -7.28 -6.65 11.02
N HIS A 104 -6.04 -6.39 10.61
CA HIS A 104 -5.10 -5.64 11.44
C HIS A 104 -5.49 -4.19 11.64
N LEU A 105 -6.09 -3.52 10.65
CA LEU A 105 -6.49 -2.12 10.75
C LEU A 105 -7.81 -1.94 11.52
N GLU A 106 -8.74 -2.88 11.39
CA GLU A 106 -10.09 -2.80 11.98
C GLU A 106 -10.13 -3.31 13.44
N ARG A 107 -9.16 -4.11 13.88
CA ARG A 107 -9.19 -4.81 15.20
C ARG A 107 -9.29 -3.92 16.45
N LEU A 108 -9.05 -2.61 16.37
CA LEU A 108 -9.13 -1.69 17.51
C LEU A 108 -9.80 -0.35 17.15
N ALA A 109 -10.66 -0.30 16.14
CA ALA A 109 -11.57 0.84 15.98
C ALA A 109 -12.68 0.75 17.06
N VAL A 110 -12.32 1.01 18.32
CA VAL A 110 -13.21 1.17 19.49
C VAL A 110 -12.72 2.35 20.31
#